data_AF-A0A1Y0VWT0-F1
#
_entry.id   AF-A0A1Y0VWT0-F1
#
_cell.length_a   1.000
_cell.length_b   1.000
_cell.length_c   1.000
_cell.angle_alpha   90.00
_cell.angle_beta   90.00
_cell.angle_gamma   90.00
#
_symmetry.space_group_name_H-M   'P 1'
#
loop_
_entity.id
_entity.type
_entity.pdbx_description
1 polymer ?
#
loop_
_entity_poly.entity_id
_entity_poly.type
_entity_poly.pdbx_seq_one_letter_code
_entity_poly.pdbx_strand_id
1 'polypeptide(L)'
;MWVIGLMYFSVILIANALGAISGMGGGVLIKPIFDLIGQDPVASISFYSAVAVFTMSIVTTFKQIRNGINIRWNFVGWIAGGSIIGGVVGNNLLAKLLSILPSEKQVLLTQIVVTILTIVFAFMNTKFAWKSWNLKGWYWQLGCGLTLGIFASFLGIGGGPINVALLMLMFGIPIKEVTVYSICTILFSQGAKLLSIITITGFTGINLQRLWFIIPAAILGGLLGSQMSRILSTKYVEIVFQGMLVLVILINFYNGLMIFV
;
A
#
# COMPACT_ATOMS: atom_id res chain seq x y z
N MET A 1 21.93 -16.09 -5.51
CA MET A 1 21.72 -15.02 -4.51
C MET A 1 21.61 -13.63 -5.15
N TRP A 2 22.61 -13.18 -5.93
CA TRP A 2 22.62 -11.87 -6.58
C TRP A 2 21.54 -11.67 -7.66
N VAL A 3 21.26 -12.70 -8.48
CA VAL A 3 20.23 -12.63 -9.54
C VAL A 3 18.83 -12.36 -8.96
N ILE A 4 18.46 -13.05 -7.88
CA ILE A 4 17.18 -12.84 -7.17
C ILE A 4 17.14 -11.44 -6.55
N GLY A 5 18.26 -10.98 -5.96
CA GLY A 5 18.37 -9.63 -5.43
C GLY A 5 18.16 -8.54 -6.49
N LEU A 6 18.75 -8.71 -7.67
CA LEU A 6 18.56 -7.79 -8.81
C LEU A 6 17.14 -7.80 -9.35
N MET A 7 16.50 -8.97 -9.43
CA MET A 7 15.07 -9.06 -9.77
C MET A 7 14.21 -8.28 -8.77
N TYR A 8 14.44 -8.49 -7.46
CA TYR A 8 13.71 -7.78 -6.41
C TYR A 8 13.96 -6.28 -6.49
N PHE A 9 15.20 -5.87 -6.75
CA PHE A 9 15.57 -4.47 -6.96
C PHE A 9 14.74 -3.84 -8.09
N SER A 10 14.69 -4.46 -9.27
CA SER A 10 13.95 -3.93 -10.43
C SER A 10 12.45 -3.85 -10.17
N VAL A 11 11.85 -4.91 -9.60
CA VAL A 11 10.42 -4.93 -9.26
C VAL A 11 10.09 -3.83 -8.25
N ILE A 12 10.89 -3.69 -7.19
CA ILE A 12 10.66 -2.70 -6.15
C ILE A 12 10.85 -1.29 -6.70
N LEU A 13 11.88 -1.05 -7.51
CA LEU A 13 12.14 0.27 -8.10
C LEU A 13 10.92 0.75 -8.89
N ILE A 14 10.40 -0.09 -9.79
CA ILE A 14 9.25 0.24 -10.65
C ILE A 14 7.99 0.37 -9.80
N ALA A 15 7.72 -0.61 -8.94
CA ALA A 15 6.53 -0.61 -8.10
C ALA A 15 6.46 0.61 -7.17
N ASN A 16 7.58 1.00 -6.57
CA ASN A 16 7.64 2.17 -5.69
C ASN A 16 7.62 3.48 -6.47
N ALA A 17 8.19 3.56 -7.67
CA ALA A 17 8.04 4.74 -8.53
C ALA A 17 6.57 4.96 -8.92
N LEU A 18 5.90 3.92 -9.41
CA LEU A 18 4.47 3.97 -9.76
C LEU A 18 3.60 4.23 -8.52
N GLY A 19 3.92 3.57 -7.40
CA GLY A 19 3.24 3.75 -6.12
C GLY A 19 3.36 5.17 -5.55
N ALA A 20 4.50 5.83 -5.72
CA ALA A 20 4.73 7.21 -5.32
C ALA A 20 4.03 8.23 -6.24
N ILE A 21 3.86 7.91 -7.53
CA ILE A 21 3.08 8.75 -8.46
C ILE A 21 1.60 8.69 -8.13
N SER A 22 1.08 7.47 -7.98
CA SER A 22 -0.36 7.19 -7.79
C SER A 22 -0.84 7.38 -6.36
N GLY A 23 0.06 7.40 -5.37
CA GLY A 23 -0.30 7.41 -3.96
C GLY A 23 -0.74 6.07 -3.40
N MET A 24 -0.71 4.99 -4.19
CA MET A 24 -1.07 3.65 -3.73
C MET A 24 0.01 2.98 -2.88
N GLY A 25 1.25 3.46 -2.98
CA GLY A 25 2.41 2.72 -2.49
C GLY A 25 2.74 1.48 -3.34
N GLY A 26 3.98 1.01 -3.23
CA GLY A 26 4.46 -0.09 -4.07
C GLY A 26 3.99 -1.48 -3.64
N GLY A 27 3.48 -1.63 -2.41
CA GLY A 27 3.20 -2.95 -1.79
C GLY A 27 2.14 -3.75 -2.51
N VAL A 28 1.20 -3.05 -3.14
CA VAL A 28 0.12 -3.58 -3.97
C VAL A 28 0.64 -4.31 -5.21
N LEU A 29 1.82 -3.93 -5.70
CA LEU A 29 2.52 -4.62 -6.80
C LEU A 29 3.59 -5.57 -6.29
N ILE A 30 4.39 -5.14 -5.31
CA ILE A 30 5.54 -5.92 -4.81
C ILE A 30 5.08 -7.28 -4.31
N LYS A 31 4.04 -7.34 -3.46
CA LYS A 31 3.59 -8.60 -2.85
C LYS A 31 3.10 -9.59 -3.92
N PRO A 32 2.11 -9.26 -4.78
CA PRO A 32 1.64 -10.20 -5.80
C PRO A 32 2.72 -10.65 -6.79
N ILE A 33 3.65 -9.76 -7.17
CA ILE A 33 4.76 -10.12 -8.07
C ILE A 33 5.76 -11.06 -7.36
N PHE A 34 6.04 -10.83 -6.08
CA PHE A 34 6.92 -11.71 -5.30
C PHE A 34 6.27 -13.07 -5.03
N ASP A 35 4.97 -13.08 -4.77
CA ASP A 35 4.19 -14.32 -4.61
C ASP A 35 4.27 -15.17 -5.89
N LEU A 36 4.24 -14.53 -7.08
CA LEU A 36 4.44 -15.20 -8.37
C LEU A 36 5.85 -15.74 -8.59
N ILE A 37 6.86 -15.02 -8.10
CA ILE A 37 8.26 -15.47 -8.17
C ILE A 37 8.45 -16.72 -7.29
N GLY A 38 7.71 -16.84 -6.18
CA GLY A 38 7.62 -18.07 -5.36
C GLY A 38 8.92 -18.47 -4.66
N GLN A 39 9.91 -17.57 -4.56
CA GLN A 39 11.23 -17.85 -3.99
C GLN A 39 11.29 -17.71 -2.46
N ASP A 40 10.25 -17.13 -1.86
CA ASP A 40 10.20 -16.83 -0.43
C ASP A 40 8.86 -17.20 0.20
N PRO A 41 8.86 -17.55 1.50
CA PRO A 41 7.62 -17.67 2.25
C PRO A 41 6.85 -16.36 2.25
N VAL A 42 5.52 -16.46 2.30
CA VAL A 42 4.59 -15.32 2.34
C VAL A 42 4.93 -14.33 3.46
N ALA A 43 5.37 -14.83 4.62
CA ALA A 43 5.81 -14.00 5.74
C ALA A 43 7.03 -13.12 5.38
N SER A 44 8.02 -13.68 4.70
CA SER A 44 9.22 -12.95 4.25
C SER A 44 8.86 -11.92 3.17
N ILE A 45 8.00 -12.28 2.21
CA ILE A 45 7.51 -11.36 1.17
C ILE A 45 6.75 -10.18 1.79
N SER A 46 5.88 -10.47 2.76
CA SER A 46 5.11 -9.47 3.51
C SER A 46 6.02 -8.50 4.26
N PHE A 47 7.12 -9.00 4.85
CA PHE A 47 8.14 -8.18 5.49
C PHE A 47 8.92 -7.33 4.48
N TYR A 48 9.43 -7.92 3.40
CA TYR A 48 10.18 -7.20 2.37
C TYR A 48 9.35 -6.08 1.73
N SER A 49 8.09 -6.37 1.41
CA SER A 49 7.13 -5.38 0.91
C SER A 49 6.90 -4.26 1.92
N ALA A 50 6.74 -4.60 3.21
CA ALA A 50 6.55 -3.60 4.27
C ALA A 50 7.78 -2.67 4.39
N VAL A 51 9.01 -3.21 4.41
CA VAL A 51 10.24 -2.42 4.44
C VAL A 51 10.34 -1.53 3.19
N ALA A 52 10.14 -2.09 2.00
CA ALA A 52 10.22 -1.35 0.75
C ALA A 52 9.25 -0.16 0.70
N VAL A 53 8.01 -0.39 1.11
CA VAL A 53 6.96 0.64 1.09
C VAL A 53 7.17 1.68 2.17
N PHE A 54 7.62 1.27 3.37
CA PHE A 54 7.95 2.19 4.46
C PHE A 54 9.11 3.11 4.09
N THR A 55 10.19 2.55 3.53
CA THR A 55 11.32 3.36 3.05
C THR A 55 10.89 4.33 1.95
N MET A 56 10.11 3.87 0.97
CA MET A 56 9.60 4.73 -0.10
C MET A 56 8.72 5.85 0.44
N SER A 57 7.83 5.56 1.40
CA SER A 57 6.89 6.55 1.92
C SER A 57 7.58 7.63 2.74
N ILE A 58 8.65 7.32 3.49
CA ILE A 58 9.51 8.33 4.13
C ILE A 58 10.07 9.29 3.09
N VAL A 59 10.75 8.74 2.09
CA VAL A 59 11.46 9.52 1.06
C VAL A 59 10.48 10.37 0.25
N THR A 60 9.36 9.79 -0.15
CA THR A 60 8.35 10.46 -0.96
C THR A 60 7.64 11.54 -0.18
N THR A 61 7.23 11.28 1.06
CA THR A 61 6.58 12.28 1.93
C THR A 61 7.50 13.49 2.11
N PHE A 62 8.77 13.24 2.49
CA PHE A 62 9.75 14.30 2.68
C PHE A 62 9.97 15.14 1.41
N LYS A 63 10.10 14.48 0.26
CA LYS A 63 10.33 15.15 -1.03
C LYS A 63 9.10 15.91 -1.52
N GLN A 64 7.89 15.38 -1.31
CA GLN A 64 6.65 16.06 -1.66
C GLN A 64 6.39 17.31 -0.81
N ILE A 65 6.73 17.27 0.49
CA ILE A 65 6.71 18.45 1.36
C ILE A 65 7.70 19.50 0.85
N ARG A 66 8.94 19.10 0.53
CA ARG A 66 9.94 20.02 -0.06
C ARG A 66 9.52 20.59 -1.41
N ASN A 67 8.70 19.88 -2.17
CA ASN A 67 8.15 20.35 -3.44
C ASN A 67 7.00 21.36 -3.27
N GLY A 68 6.67 21.78 -2.05
CA GLY A 68 5.70 22.84 -1.78
C GLY A 68 4.26 22.37 -1.61
N ILE A 69 4.02 21.07 -1.42
CA ILE A 69 2.67 20.57 -1.12
C ILE A 69 2.33 20.92 0.33
N ASN A 70 1.29 21.73 0.51
CA ASN A 70 0.80 22.14 1.83
C ASN A 70 0.05 20.99 2.50
N ILE A 71 0.72 20.30 3.42
CA ILE A 71 0.12 19.23 4.21
C ILE A 71 -0.57 19.80 5.45
N ARG A 72 -1.88 19.53 5.56
CA ARG A 72 -2.63 19.74 6.82
C ARG A 72 -2.25 18.66 7.84
N TRP A 73 -1.23 18.93 8.65
CA TRP A 73 -0.71 17.97 9.65
C TRP A 73 -1.76 17.49 10.66
N ASN A 74 -2.71 18.34 11.04
CA ASN A 74 -3.82 17.93 11.89
C ASN A 74 -4.65 16.80 11.25
N PHE A 75 -4.98 16.92 9.96
CA PHE A 75 -5.69 15.90 9.20
C PHE A 75 -4.90 14.58 9.11
N VAL A 76 -3.59 14.68 8.86
CA VAL A 76 -2.68 13.52 8.85
C VAL A 76 -2.64 12.85 10.22
N GLY A 77 -2.54 13.61 11.30
CA GLY A 77 -2.47 13.08 12.66
C GLY A 77 -3.67 12.21 13.02
N TRP A 78 -4.89 12.67 12.71
CA TRP A 78 -6.11 11.89 12.98
C TRP A 78 -6.21 10.62 12.12
N ILE A 79 -5.89 10.72 10.82
CA ILE A 79 -5.89 9.55 9.94
C ILE A 79 -4.80 8.55 10.34
N ALA A 80 -3.60 9.04 10.68
CA ALA A 80 -2.51 8.21 11.15
C ALA A 80 -2.87 7.47 12.44
N GLY A 81 -3.42 8.18 13.43
CA GLY A 81 -3.89 7.59 14.68
C GLY A 81 -4.95 6.51 14.44
N GLY A 82 -5.95 6.81 13.62
CA GLY A 82 -6.95 5.83 13.18
C GLY A 82 -6.30 4.63 12.49
N SER A 83 -5.38 4.86 11.56
CA SER A 83 -4.75 3.81 10.76
C SER A 83 -3.82 2.89 11.55
N ILE A 84 -3.19 3.38 12.61
CA ILE A 84 -2.41 2.54 13.52
C ILE A 84 -3.35 1.60 14.28
N ILE A 85 -4.42 2.14 14.87
CA ILE A 85 -5.42 1.35 15.62
C ILE A 85 -6.09 0.34 14.68
N GLY A 86 -6.57 0.80 13.54
CA GLY A 86 -7.16 -0.04 12.50
C GLY A 86 -6.18 -1.09 11.98
N GLY A 87 -4.90 -0.74 11.86
CA GLY A 87 -3.86 -1.68 11.44
C GLY A 87 -3.67 -2.85 12.41
N VAL A 88 -3.71 -2.58 13.72
CA VAL A 88 -3.66 -3.63 14.76
C VAL A 88 -4.91 -4.52 14.67
N VAL A 89 -6.10 -3.90 14.56
CA VAL A 89 -7.37 -4.63 14.41
C VAL A 89 -7.36 -5.51 13.15
N GLY A 90 -6.92 -4.97 12.02
CA GLY A 90 -6.82 -5.70 10.75
C GLY A 90 -5.84 -6.87 10.81
N ASN A 91 -4.72 -6.72 11.51
CA ASN A 91 -3.77 -7.82 11.70
C ASN A 91 -4.35 -8.94 12.57
N ASN A 92 -5.07 -8.59 13.65
CA ASN A 92 -5.77 -9.56 14.49
C ASN A 92 -6.89 -10.28 13.72
N LEU A 93 -7.63 -9.58 12.85
CA LEU A 93 -8.62 -10.18 11.97
C LEU A 93 -7.98 -11.18 10.99
N LEU A 94 -6.85 -10.82 10.40
CA LEU A 94 -6.08 -11.71 9.52
C LEU A 94 -5.60 -12.96 10.29
N ALA A 95 -5.00 -12.78 11.48
CA ALA A 95 -4.53 -13.88 12.31
C ALA A 95 -5.67 -14.83 12.73
N LYS A 96 -6.85 -14.28 13.05
CA LYS A 96 -8.04 -15.07 13.35
C LYS A 96 -8.57 -15.82 12.12
N LEU A 97 -8.47 -15.22 10.93
CA LEU A 97 -8.84 -15.89 9.69
C LEU A 97 -7.90 -17.08 9.40
N LEU A 98 -6.58 -16.89 9.64
CA LEU A 98 -5.57 -17.95 9.52
C LEU A 98 -5.78 -19.10 10.51
N SER A 99 -6.32 -18.84 11.70
CA SER A 99 -6.56 -19.89 12.70
C SER A 99 -7.87 -20.65 12.50
N ILE A 100 -8.88 -20.02 11.87
CA ILE A 100 -10.17 -20.65 11.58
C ILE A 100 -10.11 -21.47 10.29
N LEU A 101 -9.39 -20.99 9.27
CA LEU A 101 -9.35 -21.65 7.98
C LEU A 101 -8.27 -22.75 7.95
N PRO A 102 -8.62 -23.99 7.58
CA PRO A 102 -7.70 -25.13 7.63
C PRO A 102 -6.58 -25.09 6.57
N SER A 103 -6.63 -24.17 5.60
CA SER A 103 -5.61 -24.06 4.55
C SER A 103 -5.24 -22.60 4.23
N GLU A 104 -3.94 -22.34 4.10
CA GLU A 104 -3.41 -21.03 3.67
C GLU A 104 -3.99 -20.58 2.32
N LYS A 105 -4.32 -21.54 1.44
CA LYS A 105 -4.96 -21.28 0.15
C LYS A 105 -6.31 -20.56 0.29
N GLN A 106 -7.15 -20.94 1.26
CA GLN A 106 -8.47 -20.30 1.46
C GLN A 106 -8.36 -18.88 2.00
N VAL A 107 -7.37 -18.62 2.85
CA VAL A 107 -7.07 -17.28 3.38
C VAL A 107 -6.61 -16.37 2.25
N LEU A 108 -5.67 -16.85 1.42
CA LEU A 108 -5.17 -16.13 0.26
C LEU A 108 -6.29 -15.80 -0.73
N LEU A 109 -7.20 -16.74 -0.98
CA LEU A 109 -8.35 -16.54 -1.86
C LEU A 109 -9.30 -15.47 -1.32
N THR A 110 -9.58 -15.50 -0.01
CA THR A 110 -10.38 -14.45 0.65
C THR A 110 -9.71 -13.07 0.50
N GLN A 111 -8.39 -12.98 0.70
CA GLN A 111 -7.64 -11.73 0.50
C GLN A 111 -7.68 -11.23 -0.94
N ILE A 112 -7.55 -12.13 -1.93
CA ILE A 112 -7.63 -11.79 -3.36
C ILE A 112 -9.02 -11.23 -3.67
N VAL A 113 -10.10 -11.88 -3.23
CA VAL A 113 -11.48 -11.42 -3.47
C VAL A 113 -11.70 -10.03 -2.86
N VAL A 114 -11.33 -9.82 -1.59
CA VAL A 114 -11.49 -8.51 -0.94
C VAL A 114 -10.62 -7.46 -1.63
N THR A 115 -9.40 -7.81 -2.04
CA THR A 115 -8.50 -6.90 -2.79
C THR A 115 -9.14 -6.48 -4.11
N ILE A 116 -9.65 -7.42 -4.91
CA ILE A 116 -10.31 -7.11 -6.19
C ILE A 116 -11.52 -6.20 -5.97
N LEU A 117 -12.39 -6.50 -5.00
CA LEU A 117 -13.55 -5.67 -4.68
C LEU A 117 -13.14 -4.24 -4.33
N THR A 118 -12.10 -4.09 -3.52
CA THR A 118 -11.61 -2.78 -3.09
C THR A 118 -10.95 -1.98 -4.22
N ILE A 119 -10.27 -2.65 -5.15
CA ILE A 119 -9.68 -2.02 -6.34
C ILE A 119 -10.76 -1.61 -7.33
N VAL A 120 -11.78 -2.46 -7.55
CA VAL A 120 -12.93 -2.12 -8.38
C VAL A 120 -13.65 -0.90 -7.80
N PHE A 121 -13.88 -0.87 -6.49
CA PHE A 121 -14.41 0.31 -5.81
C PHE A 121 -13.54 1.55 -6.06
N ALA A 122 -12.22 1.44 -5.91
CA ALA A 122 -11.30 2.54 -6.14
C ALA A 122 -11.30 3.04 -7.60
N PHE A 123 -11.42 2.11 -8.55
CA PHE A 123 -11.50 2.39 -9.98
C PHE A 123 -12.81 3.09 -10.34
N MET A 124 -13.94 2.62 -9.80
CA MET A 124 -15.24 3.26 -10.03
C MET A 124 -15.27 4.67 -9.43
N ASN A 125 -14.78 4.83 -8.20
CA ASN A 125 -14.75 6.12 -7.53
C ASN A 125 -13.92 7.17 -8.29
N THR A 126 -12.76 6.76 -8.84
CA THR A 126 -11.95 7.65 -9.69
C THR A 126 -12.60 7.91 -11.04
N LYS A 127 -12.98 6.86 -11.78
CA LYS A 127 -13.47 6.97 -13.16
C LYS A 127 -14.81 7.69 -13.28
N PHE A 128 -15.73 7.46 -12.33
CA PHE A 128 -17.05 8.07 -12.33
C PHE A 128 -17.12 9.37 -11.52
N ALA A 129 -16.00 9.81 -10.94
CA ALA A 129 -15.89 11.04 -10.14
C ALA A 129 -17.08 11.19 -9.16
N TRP A 130 -17.28 10.18 -8.32
CA TRP A 130 -18.42 10.15 -7.41
C TRP A 130 -18.49 11.41 -6.55
N LYS A 131 -19.72 11.85 -6.27
CA LYS A 131 -19.95 13.05 -5.46
C LYS A 131 -19.39 12.84 -4.06
N SER A 132 -18.40 13.67 -3.71
CA SER A 132 -17.81 13.69 -2.38
C SER A 132 -18.84 14.00 -1.30
N TRP A 133 -18.69 13.36 -0.14
CA TRP A 133 -19.47 13.62 1.06
C TRP A 133 -19.04 14.89 1.80
N ASN A 134 -17.86 15.44 1.47
CA ASN A 134 -17.30 16.67 2.06
C ASN A 134 -17.35 16.70 3.58
N LEU A 135 -17.05 15.55 4.20
CA LEU A 135 -17.07 15.37 5.65
C LEU A 135 -16.02 16.26 6.31
N LYS A 136 -16.36 16.86 7.45
CA LYS A 136 -15.47 17.73 8.23
C LYS A 136 -15.46 17.28 9.68
N GLY A 137 -14.30 17.33 10.32
CA GLY A 137 -14.14 16.98 11.73
C GLY A 137 -13.16 15.84 11.95
N TRP A 138 -12.53 15.85 13.13
CA TRP A 138 -11.51 14.87 13.54
C TRP A 138 -12.06 13.45 13.67
N TYR A 139 -13.34 13.31 14.05
CA TYR A 139 -14.02 12.02 14.20
C TYR A 139 -14.16 11.27 12.86
N TRP A 140 -14.52 11.97 11.77
CA TRP A 140 -14.54 11.38 10.43
C TRP A 140 -13.15 11.03 9.93
N GLN A 141 -12.13 11.83 10.27
CA GLN A 141 -10.73 11.59 9.90
C GLN A 141 -10.18 10.35 10.61
N LEU A 142 -10.45 10.21 11.90
CA LEU A 142 -10.06 9.05 12.69
C LEU A 142 -10.80 7.79 12.22
N GLY A 143 -12.12 7.89 11.98
CA GLY A 143 -12.91 6.77 11.44
C GLY A 143 -12.44 6.34 10.05
N CYS A 144 -12.15 7.30 9.17
CA CYS A 144 -11.54 7.02 7.87
C CYS A 144 -10.22 6.28 8.06
N GLY A 145 -9.29 6.83 8.85
CA GLY A 145 -8.00 6.22 9.14
C GLY A 145 -8.13 4.80 9.69
N LEU A 146 -9.05 4.56 10.62
CA LEU A 146 -9.32 3.23 11.16
C LEU A 146 -9.73 2.24 10.07
N THR A 147 -10.65 2.65 9.20
CA THR A 147 -11.11 1.83 8.07
C THR A 147 -9.94 1.51 7.12
N LEU A 148 -9.15 2.53 6.78
CA LEU A 148 -7.95 2.39 5.96
C LEU A 148 -6.93 1.44 6.57
N GLY A 149 -6.66 1.57 7.86
CA GLY A 149 -5.74 0.71 8.61
C GLY A 149 -6.17 -0.76 8.63
N ILE A 150 -7.48 -1.02 8.85
CA ILE A 150 -8.02 -2.39 8.84
C ILE A 150 -7.75 -3.04 7.48
N PHE A 151 -8.14 -2.39 6.38
CA PHE A 151 -7.92 -2.93 5.05
C PHE A 151 -6.42 -3.05 4.71
N ALA A 152 -5.60 -2.06 5.12
CA ALA A 152 -4.17 -2.07 4.86
C ALA A 152 -3.46 -3.29 5.45
N SER A 153 -3.73 -3.58 6.72
CA SER A 153 -3.17 -4.75 7.41
C SER A 153 -3.81 -6.05 6.96
N PHE A 154 -5.14 -6.10 6.82
CA PHE A 154 -5.87 -7.31 6.43
C PHE A 154 -5.48 -7.83 5.05
N LEU A 155 -5.29 -6.92 4.08
CA LEU A 155 -4.84 -7.28 2.73
C LEU A 155 -3.31 -7.47 2.65
N GLY A 156 -2.57 -6.90 3.59
CA GLY A 156 -1.11 -6.96 3.64
C GLY A 156 -0.40 -6.14 2.57
N ILE A 157 -1.12 -5.30 1.83
CA ILE A 157 -0.61 -4.46 0.72
C ILE A 157 -0.40 -2.99 1.12
N GLY A 158 -0.81 -2.59 2.33
CA GLY A 158 -0.65 -1.21 2.83
C GLY A 158 -1.78 -0.23 2.46
N GLY A 159 -2.92 -0.70 1.93
CA GLY A 159 -4.15 0.10 1.81
C GLY A 159 -4.23 1.04 0.59
N GLY A 160 -3.22 1.07 -0.27
CA GLY A 160 -3.06 2.02 -1.39
C GLY A 160 -4.29 2.50 -2.15
N PRO A 161 -4.90 1.66 -3.02
CA PRO A 161 -6.08 2.02 -3.80
C PRO A 161 -7.23 2.58 -2.96
N ILE A 162 -7.47 1.94 -1.81
CA ILE A 162 -8.56 2.28 -0.90
C ILE A 162 -8.29 3.62 -0.24
N ASN A 163 -7.06 3.88 0.21
CA ASN A 163 -6.68 5.15 0.80
C ASN A 163 -7.01 6.30 -0.17
N VAL A 164 -6.56 6.18 -1.42
CA VAL A 164 -6.80 7.23 -2.41
C VAL A 164 -8.29 7.39 -2.68
N ALA A 165 -9.01 6.30 -2.93
CA ALA A 165 -10.43 6.37 -3.25
C ALA A 165 -11.27 6.92 -2.08
N LEU A 166 -11.06 6.41 -0.87
CA LEU A 166 -11.85 6.76 0.29
C LEU A 166 -11.57 8.21 0.73
N LEU A 167 -10.31 8.67 0.67
CA LEU A 167 -9.98 10.05 0.99
C LEU A 167 -10.60 11.04 0.01
N MET A 168 -10.63 10.71 -1.28
CA MET A 168 -11.34 11.51 -2.28
C MET A 168 -12.86 11.52 -2.02
N LEU A 169 -13.45 10.35 -1.76
CA LEU A 169 -14.90 10.21 -1.56
C LEU A 169 -15.39 10.90 -0.28
N MET A 170 -14.68 10.71 0.83
CA MET A 170 -15.10 11.25 2.13
C MET A 170 -14.85 12.76 2.25
N PHE A 171 -13.73 13.25 1.70
CA PHE A 171 -13.26 14.61 1.97
C PHE A 171 -13.20 15.53 0.75
N GLY A 172 -13.43 15.02 -0.46
CA GLY A 172 -13.46 15.83 -1.69
C GLY A 172 -12.12 16.42 -2.08
N ILE A 173 -11.03 15.80 -1.62
CA ILE A 173 -9.67 16.29 -1.84
C ILE A 173 -9.23 15.88 -3.26
N PRO A 174 -8.59 16.77 -4.05
CA PRO A 174 -8.07 16.43 -5.38
C PRO A 174 -7.05 15.29 -5.33
N ILE A 175 -7.00 14.46 -6.37
CA ILE A 175 -6.16 13.25 -6.40
C ILE A 175 -4.69 13.53 -6.07
N LYS A 176 -4.09 14.62 -6.57
CA LYS A 176 -2.69 14.97 -6.28
C LYS A 176 -2.43 15.15 -4.78
N GLU A 177 -3.30 15.89 -4.09
CA GLU A 177 -3.19 16.08 -2.64
C GLU A 177 -3.50 14.78 -1.89
N VAL A 178 -4.50 14.03 -2.33
CA VAL A 178 -4.83 12.72 -1.75
C VAL A 178 -3.68 11.74 -1.86
N THR A 179 -2.89 11.76 -2.95
CA THR A 179 -1.73 10.87 -3.07
C THR A 179 -0.75 11.06 -1.91
N VAL A 180 -0.53 12.32 -1.49
CA VAL A 180 0.36 12.65 -0.37
C VAL A 180 -0.23 12.16 0.95
N TYR A 181 -1.52 12.43 1.20
CA TYR A 181 -2.22 11.96 2.39
C TYR A 181 -2.26 10.43 2.49
N SER A 182 -2.44 9.75 1.35
CA SER A 182 -2.37 8.29 1.26
C SER A 182 -0.97 7.78 1.61
N ILE A 183 0.09 8.38 1.07
CA ILE A 183 1.48 7.98 1.36
C ILE A 183 1.82 8.20 2.84
N CYS A 184 1.36 9.30 3.45
CA CYS A 184 1.48 9.50 4.90
C CYS A 184 0.75 8.41 5.68
N THR A 185 -0.46 8.03 5.28
CA THR A 185 -1.23 6.94 5.93
C THR A 185 -0.50 5.59 5.80
N ILE A 186 0.08 5.33 4.63
CA ILE A 186 0.91 4.16 4.34
C ILE A 186 2.16 4.15 5.23
N LEU A 187 2.81 5.30 5.43
CA LEU A 187 3.98 5.42 6.29
C LEU A 187 3.67 4.95 7.72
N PHE A 188 2.58 5.44 8.31
CA PHE A 188 2.23 5.08 9.69
C PHE A 188 1.73 3.64 9.83
N SER A 189 0.90 3.16 8.90
CA SER A 189 0.43 1.76 8.91
C SER A 189 1.57 0.76 8.73
N GLN A 190 2.47 0.99 7.77
CA GLN A 190 3.61 0.10 7.54
C GLN A 190 4.65 0.22 8.66
N GLY A 191 4.82 1.40 9.25
CA GLY A 191 5.64 1.57 10.46
C GLY A 191 5.11 0.75 11.64
N ALA A 192 3.80 0.80 11.89
CA ALA A 192 3.15 0.00 12.93
C ALA A 192 3.29 -1.51 12.66
N LYS A 193 3.14 -1.93 11.39
CA LYS A 193 3.34 -3.32 10.97
C LYS A 193 4.78 -3.78 11.20
N LEU A 194 5.78 -2.99 10.80
CA LEU A 194 7.20 -3.31 11.00
C LEU A 194 7.53 -3.39 12.50
N LEU A 195 7.02 -2.46 13.30
CA LEU A 195 7.19 -2.49 14.76
C LEU A 195 6.59 -3.77 15.34
N SER A 196 5.38 -4.15 14.93
CA SER A 196 4.75 -5.40 15.35
C SER A 196 5.57 -6.63 14.94
N ILE A 197 6.19 -6.64 13.77
CA ILE A 197 7.03 -7.76 13.34
C ILE A 197 8.28 -7.87 14.22
N ILE A 198 8.91 -6.73 14.53
CA ILE A 198 10.12 -6.67 15.36
C ILE A 198 9.85 -7.13 16.79
N THR A 199 8.72 -6.73 17.38
CA THR A 199 8.44 -6.98 18.80
C THR A 199 7.72 -8.30 19.08
N ILE A 200 6.91 -8.80 18.15
CA ILE A 200 6.04 -9.97 18.38
C ILE A 200 6.56 -11.21 17.66
N THR A 201 6.70 -11.16 16.34
CA THR A 201 7.03 -12.36 15.54
C THR A 201 8.52 -12.61 15.43
N GLY A 202 9.35 -11.57 15.52
CA GLY A 202 10.79 -11.65 15.27
C GLY A 202 11.13 -11.85 13.80
N PHE A 203 12.42 -12.10 13.52
CA PHE A 203 12.98 -12.26 12.17
C PHE A 203 13.29 -13.70 11.79
N THR A 204 12.76 -14.68 12.53
CA THR A 204 13.04 -16.10 12.32
C THR A 204 12.59 -16.52 10.91
N GLY A 205 13.50 -17.09 10.13
CA GLY A 205 13.24 -17.49 8.74
C GLY A 205 13.27 -16.36 7.69
N ILE A 206 13.54 -15.11 8.09
CA ILE A 206 13.64 -13.98 7.16
C ILE A 206 15.10 -13.74 6.77
N ASN A 207 15.41 -13.84 5.48
CA ASN A 207 16.75 -13.52 4.98
C ASN A 207 16.94 -11.99 4.89
N LEU A 208 17.58 -11.39 5.88
CA LEU A 208 17.82 -9.94 5.94
C LEU A 208 18.80 -9.43 4.86
N GLN A 209 19.60 -10.31 4.24
CA GLN A 209 20.54 -9.89 3.20
C GLN A 209 19.84 -9.32 1.97
N ARG A 210 18.57 -9.69 1.73
CA ARG A 210 17.76 -9.08 0.66
C ARG A 210 17.53 -7.58 0.85
N LEU A 211 17.62 -7.07 2.08
CA LEU A 211 17.42 -5.65 2.39
C LEU A 211 18.45 -4.74 1.70
N TRP A 212 19.66 -5.25 1.42
CA TRP A 212 20.69 -4.53 0.67
C TRP A 212 20.26 -4.14 -0.75
N PHE A 213 19.31 -4.87 -1.34
CA PHE A 213 18.73 -4.55 -2.64
C PHE A 213 17.42 -3.76 -2.48
N ILE A 214 16.60 -4.15 -1.51
CA ILE A 214 15.26 -3.59 -1.28
C ILE A 214 15.31 -2.11 -0.89
N ILE A 215 16.17 -1.74 0.07
CA ILE A 215 16.20 -0.38 0.61
C ILE A 215 16.68 0.62 -0.46
N PRO A 216 17.80 0.39 -1.17
CA PRO A 216 18.23 1.29 -2.25
C PRO A 216 17.19 1.40 -3.38
N ALA A 217 16.58 0.29 -3.79
CA ALA A 217 15.52 0.29 -4.81
C ALA A 217 14.32 1.14 -4.36
N ALA A 218 13.93 1.03 -3.09
CA ALA A 218 12.82 1.79 -2.53
C ALA A 218 13.10 3.29 -2.45
N ILE A 219 14.33 3.68 -2.06
CA ILE A 219 14.76 5.08 -2.05
C ILE A 219 14.71 5.65 -3.47
N LEU A 220 15.36 4.97 -4.43
CA LEU A 220 15.40 5.42 -5.82
C LEU A 220 13.99 5.50 -6.42
N GLY A 221 13.15 4.49 -6.18
CA GLY A 221 11.77 4.45 -6.65
C GLY A 221 10.96 5.62 -6.09
N GLY A 222 11.05 5.88 -4.78
CA GLY A 222 10.39 7.03 -4.15
C GLY A 222 10.89 8.38 -4.68
N LEU A 223 12.19 8.52 -4.90
CA LEU A 223 12.77 9.74 -5.46
C LEU A 223 12.30 10.01 -6.89
N LEU A 224 12.26 8.97 -7.73
CA LEU A 224 11.80 9.06 -9.12
C LEU A 224 10.29 9.34 -9.17
N GLY A 225 9.50 8.56 -8.45
CA GLY A 225 8.05 8.70 -8.45
C GLY A 225 7.57 10.05 -7.89
N SER A 226 8.21 10.56 -6.83
CA SER A 226 7.90 11.90 -6.31
C SER A 226 8.25 13.04 -7.28
N GLN A 227 9.34 12.89 -8.05
CA GLN A 227 9.68 13.84 -9.12
C GLN A 227 8.67 13.79 -10.26
N MET A 228 8.30 12.59 -10.71
CA MET A 228 7.32 12.41 -11.76
C MET A 228 5.94 12.94 -11.33
N SER A 229 5.49 12.63 -10.11
CA SER A 229 4.23 13.16 -9.55
C SER A 229 4.16 14.69 -9.57
N ARG A 230 5.30 15.36 -9.33
CA ARG A 230 5.40 16.82 -9.41
C ARG A 230 5.22 17.33 -10.85
N ILE A 231 5.87 16.69 -11.81
CA ILE A 231 5.92 17.13 -13.22
C ILE A 231 4.60 16.82 -13.94
N LEU A 232 4.01 15.66 -13.66
CA LEU A 232 2.78 15.20 -14.29
C LEU A 232 1.59 16.08 -13.91
N SER A 233 0.68 16.34 -14.85
CA SER A 233 -0.59 17.01 -14.55
C SER A 233 -1.51 16.09 -13.74
N THR A 234 -2.53 16.65 -13.10
CA THR A 234 -3.52 15.89 -12.32
C THR A 234 -4.16 14.76 -13.14
N LYS A 235 -4.46 15.02 -14.43
CA LYS A 235 -5.00 14.04 -15.37
C LYS A 235 -4.06 12.85 -15.57
N TYR A 236 -2.75 13.09 -15.71
CA TYR A 236 -1.79 12.00 -15.90
C TYR A 236 -1.56 11.20 -14.62
N VAL A 237 -1.59 11.83 -13.45
CA VAL A 237 -1.56 11.11 -12.16
C VAL A 237 -2.77 10.18 -12.04
N GLU A 238 -3.95 10.64 -12.44
CA GLU A 238 -5.17 9.82 -12.47
C GLU A 238 -5.06 8.65 -13.45
N ILE A 239 -4.54 8.87 -14.66
CA ILE A 239 -4.29 7.80 -15.64
C ILE A 239 -3.31 6.76 -15.08
N VAL A 240 -2.22 7.20 -14.44
CA VAL A 240 -1.26 6.28 -13.81
C VAL A 240 -1.93 5.49 -12.68
N PHE A 241 -2.74 6.15 -11.84
CA PHE A 241 -3.50 5.48 -10.79
C PHE A 241 -4.45 4.41 -11.38
N GLN A 242 -5.28 4.78 -12.36
CA GLN A 242 -6.22 3.85 -13.00
C GLN A 242 -5.51 2.69 -13.72
N GLY A 243 -4.42 2.97 -14.43
CA GLY A 243 -3.62 1.94 -15.11
C GLY A 243 -3.00 0.95 -14.12
N MET A 244 -2.51 1.44 -12.99
CA MET A 244 -2.04 0.59 -11.90
C MET A 244 -3.16 -0.26 -11.31
N LEU A 245 -4.38 0.28 -11.10
CA LEU A 245 -5.51 -0.52 -10.61
C LEU A 245 -5.81 -1.70 -11.55
N VAL A 246 -5.86 -1.44 -12.86
CA VAL A 246 -6.07 -2.49 -13.88
C VAL A 246 -4.97 -3.54 -13.81
N LEU A 247 -3.71 -3.11 -13.73
CA LEU A 247 -2.57 -4.03 -13.65
C LEU A 247 -2.64 -4.90 -12.39
N VAL A 248 -3.02 -4.33 -11.25
CA VAL A 248 -3.18 -5.09 -10.00
C VAL A 248 -4.35 -6.08 -10.10
N ILE A 249 -5.48 -5.72 -10.73
CA ILE A 249 -6.59 -6.66 -10.98
C ILE A 249 -6.09 -7.85 -11.80
N LEU A 250 -5.38 -7.60 -12.90
CA LEU A 250 -4.87 -8.66 -13.78
C LEU A 250 -3.93 -9.61 -13.03
N ILE A 251 -2.99 -9.07 -12.23
CA ILE A 251 -2.07 -9.91 -11.44
C ILE A 251 -2.83 -10.71 -10.39
N ASN A 252 -3.77 -10.10 -9.66
CA ASN A 252 -4.53 -10.82 -8.62
C ASN A 252 -5.44 -11.89 -9.22
N PHE A 253 -6.01 -11.65 -10.40
CA PHE A 253 -6.79 -12.65 -11.12
C PHE A 253 -5.93 -13.84 -11.54
N TYR A 254 -4.74 -13.58 -12.09
CA TYR A 254 -3.77 -14.62 -12.43
C TYR A 254 -3.31 -15.42 -11.20
N ASN A 255 -3.00 -14.74 -10.10
CA ASN A 255 -2.67 -15.39 -8.82
C ASN A 255 -3.82 -16.28 -8.33
N GLY A 256 -5.06 -15.80 -8.47
CA GLY A 256 -6.26 -16.58 -8.15
C GLY A 256 -6.37 -17.86 -8.96
N LEU A 257 -6.16 -17.80 -10.28
CA LEU A 257 -6.19 -18.97 -11.15
C LEU A 257 -5.11 -20.00 -10.77
N MET A 258 -3.89 -19.55 -10.48
CA MET A 258 -2.77 -20.41 -10.07
C MET A 258 -3.00 -21.13 -8.73
N ILE A 259 -3.93 -20.70 -7.89
CA ILE A 259 -4.26 -21.42 -6.63
C ILE A 259 -5.04 -22.70 -6.92
N PHE A 260 -5.84 -22.69 -8.01
CA PHE A 260 -6.73 -23.78 -8.42
C PHE A 260 -6.09 -24.79 -9.37
N VAL A 261 -4.97 -24.44 -9.99
CA VAL A 261 -4.13 -25.34 -10.82
C VAL A 261 -3.12 -26.04 -9.93
#